data_AF-A0A0D8XTK0-F1
#
_entry.id   AF-A0A0D8XTK0-F1
#
_cell.length_a   1.000
_cell.length_b   1.000
_cell.length_c   1.000
_cell.angle_alpha   90.00
_cell.angle_beta   90.00
_cell.angle_gamma   90.00
#
_symmetry.space_group_name_H-M   'P 1'
#
loop_
_entity.id
_entity.type
_entity.pdbx_description
1 polymer ?
#
loop_
_entity_poly.entity_id
_entity_poly.type
_entity_poly.pdbx_seq_one_letter_code
_entity_poly.pdbx_strand_id
1 'polypeptide(L)' 'MLTKSLIPLTRSLRSCHDAPVKFTGQTPTSFIHDGWANARTPFDVSNKWLFGIKAIIFLASGFWAPFVVVDYQLRKANQ' A
#
# COMPACT_ATOMS: atom_id res chain seq x y z
N MET A 1 -32.44 -5.75 23.87
CA MET A 1 -30.97 -5.91 23.97
C MET A 1 -30.22 -5.39 22.75
N LEU A 2 -30.78 -5.46 21.54
CA LEU A 2 -30.19 -4.93 20.28
C LEU A 2 -29.89 -3.42 20.26
N THR A 3 -30.68 -2.60 20.95
CA THR A 3 -30.50 -1.15 20.94
C THR A 3 -29.23 -0.70 21.69
N LYS A 4 -28.80 -1.47 22.69
CA LYS A 4 -27.61 -1.14 23.50
C LYS A 4 -26.30 -1.51 22.79
N SER A 5 -26.33 -2.49 21.90
CA SER A 5 -25.18 -2.91 21.07
C SER A 5 -24.93 -2.03 19.84
N LEU A 6 -25.92 -1.22 19.43
CA LEU A 6 -25.74 -0.23 18.35
C LEU A 6 -25.04 1.05 18.82
N ILE A 7 -25.08 1.37 20.12
CA ILE A 7 -24.42 2.53 20.71
C ILE A 7 -22.89 2.47 20.57
N PRO A 8 -22.19 1.34 20.89
CA PRO A 8 -20.74 1.25 20.67
C PRO A 8 -20.37 1.24 19.18
N LEU A 9 -21.21 0.66 18.31
CA LEU A 9 -21.00 0.66 16.85
C LEU A 9 -21.12 2.07 16.26
N THR A 10 -22.14 2.82 16.66
CA THR A 10 -22.33 4.20 16.18
C THR A 10 -21.30 5.16 16.77
N ARG A 11 -20.83 4.92 18.00
CA ARG A 11 -19.68 5.64 18.58
C ARG A 11 -18.37 5.33 17.86
N SER A 12 -18.09 4.07 17.53
CA SER A 12 -16.87 3.72 16.80
C SER A 12 -16.85 4.30 15.38
N LEU A 13 -18.00 4.32 14.69
CA LEU A 13 -18.12 4.96 13.37
C LEU A 13 -17.96 6.49 13.44
N ARG A 14 -18.47 7.15 14.49
CA ARG A 14 -18.25 8.59 14.71
C ARG A 14 -16.81 8.91 15.11
N SER A 15 -16.18 8.11 15.97
CA SER A 15 -14.79 8.29 16.39
C SER A 15 -13.77 7.95 15.31
N CYS A 16 -14.15 7.24 14.24
CA CYS A 16 -13.30 7.02 13.07
C CYS A 16 -13.08 8.31 12.25
N HIS A 17 -13.99 9.28 12.34
CA HIS A 17 -13.86 10.57 11.64
C HIS A 17 -12.85 11.51 12.33
N ASP A 18 -12.70 11.36 13.65
CA ASP A 18 -11.77 12.11 14.50
C ASP A 18 -10.58 11.25 14.95
N ALA A 19 -10.07 10.36 14.11
CA ALA A 19 -8.76 9.78 14.35
C ALA A 19 -7.74 10.89 14.09
N PRO A 20 -7.12 11.51 15.12
CA PRO A 20 -6.10 12.47 14.87
C PRO A 20 -4.86 11.61 14.58
N VAL A 21 -4.62 11.27 13.31
CA VAL A 21 -3.28 10.89 12.87
C VAL A 21 -2.44 12.15 13.04
N LYS A 22 -2.06 12.44 14.28
CA LYS A 22 -1.18 13.54 14.59
C LYS A 22 0.18 13.09 14.08
N PHE A 23 0.76 13.90 13.20
CA PHE A 23 2.19 13.90 12.93
C PHE A 23 2.93 14.37 14.20
N THR A 24 2.81 13.64 15.30
CA THR A 24 3.63 13.89 16.49
C THR A 24 4.95 13.17 16.31
N GLY A 25 6.04 13.93 16.36
CA GLY A 25 7.41 13.48 16.15
C GLY A 25 7.67 12.17 16.90
N GLN A 26 8.02 11.14 16.14
CA GLN A 26 8.28 9.82 16.69
C GLN A 26 9.63 9.81 17.38
N THR A 27 9.66 9.25 18.59
CA THR A 27 10.89 8.98 19.33
C THR A 27 11.31 7.52 19.13
N PRO A 28 12.60 7.16 19.28
CA PRO A 28 13.11 5.81 18.99
C PRO A 28 12.43 4.66 19.74
N THR A 29 11.70 4.94 20.82
CA THR A 29 11.09 3.95 21.72
C THR A 29 9.56 3.99 21.75
N SER A 30 8.89 4.83 20.94
CA SER A 30 7.42 4.93 20.95
C SER A 30 6.74 3.89 20.06
N PHE A 31 5.53 3.45 20.46
CA PHE A 31 4.67 2.59 19.63
C PHE A 31 4.46 3.21 18.25
N ILE A 32 4.65 2.40 17.20
CA ILE A 32 4.49 2.83 15.81
C ILE A 32 2.99 3.07 15.57
N HIS A 33 2.57 4.34 15.67
CA HIS A 33 1.27 4.73 15.12
C HIS A 33 1.33 4.54 13.59
N ASP A 34 0.26 3.96 13.02
CA ASP A 34 0.15 3.45 11.64
C ASP A 34 0.59 4.40 10.51
N GLY A 35 0.87 5.68 10.80
CA GLY A 35 1.49 6.64 9.90
C GLY A 35 2.96 6.35 9.52
N TRP A 36 3.62 5.35 10.13
CA TRP A 36 5.02 4.97 9.80
C TRP A 36 5.18 3.65 9.03
N ALA A 37 4.11 2.91 8.77
CA ALA A 37 4.20 1.69 7.95
C ALA A 37 4.83 1.98 6.57
N ASN A 38 4.54 3.17 6.06
CA ASN A 38 4.96 3.67 4.76
C ASN A 38 6.22 4.55 4.82
N ALA A 39 6.66 4.96 6.02
CA ALA A 39 7.83 5.84 6.16
C ALA A 39 9.16 5.12 5.85
N ARG A 40 9.14 3.78 5.86
CA ARG A 40 10.31 2.95 5.57
C ARG A 40 10.29 2.32 4.17
N THR A 41 9.23 2.53 3.38
CA THR A 41 9.19 2.02 2.02
C THR A 41 9.98 2.95 1.09
N PRO A 42 10.81 2.42 0.18
CA PRO A 42 11.60 3.24 -0.75
C PRO A 42 10.77 3.88 -1.88
N PHE A 43 9.45 3.79 -1.78
CA PHE A 43 8.50 4.33 -2.73
C PHE A 43 7.32 4.97 -1.98
N ASP A 44 6.79 6.04 -2.56
CA ASP A 44 5.62 6.73 -2.04
C ASP A 44 4.34 5.91 -2.27
N VAL A 45 3.50 5.88 -1.23
CA VAL A 45 2.25 5.12 -1.10
C VAL A 45 1.12 6.01 -0.59
N SER A 46 1.35 7.32 -0.49
CA SER A 46 0.36 8.33 -0.09
C SER A 46 -0.90 8.32 -0.99
N ASN A 47 -0.71 8.07 -2.29
CA ASN A 47 -1.79 7.99 -3.27
C ASN A 47 -2.02 6.55 -3.73
N LYS A 48 -3.15 5.97 -3.31
CA LYS A 48 -3.52 4.57 -3.61
C LYS A 48 -3.56 4.24 -5.11
N TRP A 49 -3.94 5.19 -5.96
CA TRP A 49 -4.03 4.97 -7.41
C TRP A 49 -2.65 4.96 -8.05
N LEU A 50 -1.79 5.92 -7.68
CA LEU A 50 -0.40 5.96 -8.14
C LEU A 50 0.38 4.75 -7.64
N PHE A 51 0.15 4.33 -6.39
CA PHE A 51 0.73 3.11 -5.86
C PHE A 51 0.28 1.87 -6.65
N GLY A 52 -1.02 1.74 -6.94
CA GLY A 52 -1.55 0.66 -7.76
C GLY A 52 -0.90 0.60 -9.13
N ILE A 53 -0.74 1.74 -9.82
CA ILE A 53 -0.06 1.82 -11.11
C ILE A 53 1.41 1.37 -11.00
N LYS A 54 2.15 1.88 -10.00
CA LYS A 54 3.55 1.49 -9.74
C LYS A 54 3.68 -0.01 -9.50
N ALA A 55 2.80 -0.59 -8.68
CA ALA A 55 2.80 -2.00 -8.36
C ALA A 55 2.51 -2.87 -9.60
N ILE A 56 1.52 -2.48 -10.42
CA ILE A 56 1.19 -3.17 -11.68
C ILE A 56 2.39 -3.16 -12.63
N ILE A 57 3.02 -2.00 -12.85
CA ILE A 57 4.18 -1.88 -13.75
C ILE A 57 5.33 -2.75 -13.26
N PHE A 58 5.65 -2.69 -11.95
CA PHE A 58 6.73 -3.47 -11.36
C PHE A 58 6.51 -4.98 -11.57
N LEU A 59 5.32 -5.49 -11.23
CA LEU A 59 5.00 -6.91 -11.38
C LEU A 59 4.90 -7.34 -12.85
N ALA A 60 4.25 -6.53 -13.69
CA ALA A 60 4.11 -6.83 -15.11
C ALA A 60 5.48 -6.90 -15.80
N SER A 61 6.42 -6.00 -15.45
CA SER A 61 7.76 -6.02 -16.05
C SER A 61 8.49 -7.33 -15.78
N GLY A 62 8.47 -7.83 -14.54
CA GLY A 62 9.08 -9.12 -14.18
C GLY A 62 8.37 -10.31 -14.82
N PHE A 63 7.04 -10.27 -14.88
CA PHE A 63 6.24 -11.33 -15.51
C PHE A 63 6.51 -11.44 -17.02
N TRP A 64 6.61 -10.30 -17.73
CA TRP A 64 6.79 -10.28 -19.19
C TRP A 64 8.26 -10.47 -19.61
N ALA A 65 9.23 -10.20 -18.74
CA ALA A 65 10.65 -10.25 -19.08
C ALA A 65 11.10 -11.58 -19.72
N PRO A 66 10.74 -12.78 -19.21
CA PRO A 66 11.15 -14.03 -19.84
C PRO A 66 10.64 -14.19 -21.27
N PHE A 67 9.41 -13.76 -21.57
CA PHE A 67 8.82 -13.86 -22.90
C PHE A 67 9.53 -12.96 -23.91
N VAL A 68 9.89 -11.75 -23.49
CA VAL A 68 10.67 -10.82 -24.31
C VAL A 68 12.05 -11.41 -24.61
N VAL A 69 12.70 -12.02 -23.62
CA VAL A 69 14.00 -12.69 -23.81
C VAL A 69 13.87 -13.86 -24.78
N VAL A 70 12.83 -14.69 -24.67
CA VAL A 70 12.61 -15.82 -25.59
C VAL A 70 12.38 -15.33 -27.01
N ASP A 71 11.50 -14.35 -27.22
CA ASP A 71 11.25 -13.78 -28.55
C ASP A 71 12.54 -13.21 -29.17
N TYR A 72 13.34 -12.50 -28.35
CA TYR A 72 14.65 -12.02 -28.79
C TYR A 72 15.59 -13.15 -29.22
N GLN A 73 15.68 -14.24 -28.44
CA GLN A 73 16.54 -15.38 -28.78
C GLN A 73 16.06 -16.12 -30.04
N LEU A 74 14.74 -16.29 -30.22
CA LEU A 74 14.18 -16.91 -31.41
C LEU A 74 14.46 -16.10 -32.67
N ARG A 75 14.30 -14.77 -32.60
CA ARG A 75 14.64 -13.87 -33.71
C ARG A 75 16.13 -13.92 -34.02
N LYS A 76 16.98 -13.93 -32.99
CA LYS A 76 18.43 -14.05 -33.15
C LYS A 76 18.84 -15.38 -33.78
N ALA A 77 18.18 -16.49 -33.42
CA ALA A 77 18.50 -17.82 -33.95
C ALA A 77 18.04 -18.02 -35.41
N ASN A 78 17.06 -17.23 -35.87
CA ASN A 78 16.55 -17.26 -37.25
C ASN A 78 17.29 -16.30 -38.20
N GLN A 79 18.33 -15.61 -37.73
CA GLN A 79 19.26 -14.82 -38.55
C GLN A 79 20.55 -15.61 -38.79
#